data_AF-A0A959BJY6-F1
#
_entry.id   AF-A0A959BJY6-F1
#
_cell.length_a   1.000
_cell.length_b   1.000
_cell.length_c   1.000
_cell.angle_alpha   90.00
_cell.angle_beta   90.00
_cell.angle_gamma   90.00
#
_symmetry.space_group_name_H-M   'P 1'
#
loop_
_entity.id
_entity.type
_entity.pdbx_description
1 polymer ?
#
loop_
_entity_poly.entity_id
_entity_poly.type
_entity_poly.pdbx_seq_one_letter_code
_entity_poly.pdbx_strand_id
1 'polypeptide(L)'
;LQRVVNGVGSILREYAGGRKRMDLCVQYGNYQYPVEIKVRYGPKTLPDGLAQLGEYMDKLGENTGWLVLFDRDKSKAWDEKISWETETVGGRTVYVVGC
;
A
#
# COMPACT_ATOMS: atom_id res chain seq x y z
N LEU A 1 2.85 -5.13 20.41
CA LEU A 1 3.37 -4.07 19.51
C LEU A 1 2.35 -2.95 19.47
N GLN A 2 2.81 -1.70 19.54
CA GLN A 2 2.03 -0.54 19.96
C GLN A 2 1.03 -0.06 18.88
N ARG A 3 -0.26 -0.05 19.24
CA ARG A 3 -1.37 0.59 18.53
C ARG A 3 -1.16 2.11 18.60
N VAL A 4 -0.75 2.76 17.52
CA VAL A 4 -0.90 4.22 17.42
C VAL A 4 -2.37 4.44 17.06
N VAL A 5 -3.17 4.76 18.08
CA VAL A 5 -4.61 4.99 17.98
C VAL A 5 -4.85 6.38 18.56
N ASN A 6 -5.08 7.35 17.69
CA ASN A 6 -5.58 8.66 18.10
C ASN A 6 -7.09 8.64 17.87
N GLY A 7 -7.86 8.59 18.96
CA GLY A 7 -9.32 8.82 19.04
C GLY A 7 -10.20 8.10 18.02
N VAL A 8 -10.28 8.63 16.80
CA VAL A 8 -11.24 8.28 15.75
C VAL A 8 -10.67 7.35 14.67
N GLY A 9 -9.37 7.04 14.73
CA GLY A 9 -8.70 6.23 13.73
C GLY A 9 -7.92 5.05 14.29
N SER A 10 -7.85 3.96 13.52
CA SER A 10 -7.08 2.77 13.86
C SER A 10 -6.29 2.26 12.65
N ILE A 11 -5.16 1.59 12.89
CA ILE A 11 -4.39 0.92 11.84
C ILE A 11 -4.49 -0.59 12.11
N LEU A 12 -5.20 -1.28 11.24
CA LEU A 12 -5.22 -2.73 11.20
C LEU A 12 -4.01 -3.21 10.39
N ARG A 13 -3.34 -4.25 10.90
CA ARG A 13 -2.25 -4.91 10.18
C ARG A 13 -2.63 -6.37 10.02
N GLU A 14 -2.70 -6.83 8.79
CA GLU A 14 -2.82 -8.25 8.52
C GLU A 14 -1.41 -8.81 8.29
N TYR A 15 -0.87 -9.49 9.31
CA TYR A 15 0.35 -10.25 9.15
C TYR A 15 -0.01 -11.56 8.47
N ALA A 16 0.20 -11.67 7.17
CA ALA A 16 0.19 -12.96 6.50
C ALA A 16 1.39 -13.79 7.01
N GLY A 17 1.15 -14.60 8.05
CA GLY A 17 2.15 -15.44 8.71
C GLY A 17 2.96 -16.26 7.70
N GLY A 18 4.21 -15.85 7.47
CA GLY A 18 5.19 -16.60 6.69
C GLY A 18 5.73 -15.92 5.43
N ARG A 19 5.12 -14.83 4.94
CA ARG A 19 5.63 -14.08 3.77
C ARG A 19 5.76 -12.63 4.17
N LYS A 20 6.96 -12.05 4.04
CA LYS A 20 7.36 -10.66 4.38
C LYS A 20 6.47 -9.56 3.75
N ARG A 21 5.18 -9.53 4.04
CA ARG A 21 4.16 -8.63 3.49
C ARG A 21 3.46 -7.97 4.68
N MET A 22 3.23 -6.67 4.55
CA MET A 22 2.55 -5.88 5.56
C MET A 22 1.46 -5.09 4.87
N ASP A 23 0.30 -5.71 4.84
CA ASP A 23 -0.92 -5.14 4.29
C ASP A 23 -1.55 -4.37 5.47
N LEU A 24 -1.79 -3.08 5.26
CA LEU A 24 -2.33 -2.18 6.27
C LEU A 24 -3.73 -1.73 5.83
N CYS A 25 -4.65 -1.64 6.77
CA CYS A 25 -5.87 -0.87 6.57
C CYS A 25 -5.90 0.25 7.60
N VAL A 26 -5.87 1.48 7.11
CA VAL A 26 -6.18 2.64 7.94
C VAL A 26 -7.69 2.73 8.01
N GLN A 27 -8.23 2.82 9.21
CA GLN A 27 -9.64 3.09 9.45
C GLN A 27 -9.76 4.47 10.05
N TYR A 28 -10.63 5.30 9.50
CA TYR A 28 -10.92 6.62 10.04
C TYR A 28 -12.41 6.93 9.88
N GLY A 29 -13.13 7.03 11.01
CA GLY A 29 -14.59 7.06 10.97
C GLY A 29 -15.16 5.78 10.35
N ASN A 30 -16.02 5.94 9.33
CA ASN A 30 -16.63 4.82 8.59
C ASN A 30 -15.84 4.42 7.33
N TYR A 31 -14.68 5.02 7.10
CA TYR A 31 -13.87 4.78 5.89
C TYR A 31 -12.73 3.82 6.18
N GLN A 32 -12.44 2.98 5.19
CA GLN A 32 -11.31 2.07 5.18
C GLN A 32 -10.38 2.45 4.03
N TYR A 33 -9.08 2.49 4.32
CA TYR A 33 -8.05 2.86 3.36
C TYR A 33 -7.07 1.69 3.26
N PRO A 34 -7.22 0.82 2.26
CA PRO A 34 -6.30 -0.29 1.98
C PRO A 34 -4.95 0.27 1.54
N VAL A 35 -3.88 -0.15 2.20
CA VAL A 35 -2.51 0.26 1.90
C VAL A 35 -1.60 -0.96 1.80
N GLU A 36 -0.93 -1.11 0.68
CA GLU A 36 0.08 -2.12 0.43
C GLU A 36 1.47 -1.48 0.42
N ILE A 37 2.44 -2.07 1.10
CA ILE A 37 3.82 -1.55 1.15
C ILE A 37 4.79 -2.57 0.58
N LYS A 38 5.55 -2.17 -0.45
CA LYS A 38 6.62 -2.96 -1.05
C LYS A 38 7.94 -2.22 -1.05
N VAL A 39 9.03 -2.98 -0.90
CA VAL A 39 10.35 -2.53 -1.31
C VAL A 39 10.51 -2.82 -2.80
N ARG A 40 10.94 -1.82 -3.59
CA ARG A 40 11.22 -1.95 -5.02
C ARG A 40 12.49 -2.79 -5.22
N TYR A 41 12.32 -3.95 -5.85
CA TYR A 41 13.42 -4.87 -6.18
C TYR A 41 13.64 -5.00 -7.69
N GLY A 42 12.62 -4.70 -8.49
CA GLY A 42 12.68 -4.81 -9.95
C GLY A 42 11.32 -4.56 -10.59
N PRO A 43 11.20 -4.76 -11.91
CA PRO A 43 10.01 -4.40 -12.67
C PRO A 43 8.74 -5.16 -12.23
N LYS A 44 8.91 -6.35 -11.62
CA LYS A 44 7.77 -7.13 -11.10
C LYS A 44 7.17 -6.59 -9.81
N THR A 45 7.87 -5.73 -9.06
CA THR A 45 7.36 -5.25 -7.77
C THR A 45 6.03 -4.50 -7.91
N LEU A 46 5.89 -3.68 -8.96
CA LEU A 46 4.66 -2.94 -9.21
C LEU A 46 3.47 -3.88 -9.53
N PRO A 47 3.50 -4.72 -10.58
CA PRO A 47 2.36 -5.58 -10.90
C PRO A 47 2.03 -6.58 -9.78
N ASP A 48 3.03 -7.13 -9.08
CA ASP A 48 2.79 -8.02 -7.94
C ASP A 48 2.12 -7.29 -6.77
N GLY A 49 2.48 -6.01 -6.56
CA GLY A 49 1.88 -5.14 -5.55
C GLY A 49 0.45 -4.76 -5.90
N LEU A 50 0.18 -4.40 -7.16
CA LEU A 50 -1.16 -4.08 -7.64
C LEU A 50 -2.11 -5.28 -7.51
N ALA A 51 -1.66 -6.48 -7.86
CA ALA A 51 -2.46 -7.69 -7.73
C ALA A 51 -2.82 -7.97 -6.26
N GLN A 52 -1.84 -7.88 -5.35
CA GLN A 52 -2.06 -8.11 -3.92
C GLN A 52 -2.99 -7.07 -3.29
N LEU A 53 -2.76 -5.79 -3.60
CA LEU A 53 -3.64 -4.72 -3.14
C LEU A 53 -5.07 -4.90 -3.68
N GLY A 54 -5.22 -5.32 -4.95
CA GLY A 54 -6.53 -5.63 -5.54
C GLY A 54 -7.28 -6.73 -4.79
N GLU A 55 -6.61 -7.84 -4.46
CA GLU A 55 -7.20 -8.90 -3.63
C GLU A 55 -7.62 -8.40 -2.24
N TYR A 56 -6.84 -7.50 -1.65
CA TYR A 56 -7.15 -6.93 -0.34
C TYR A 56 -8.33 -5.95 -0.40
N MET A 57 -8.34 -5.08 -1.40
CA MET A 57 -9.46 -4.18 -1.70
C MET A 57 -10.77 -4.94 -1.88
N ASP A 58 -10.73 -6.09 -2.58
CA ASP A 58 -11.91 -6.94 -2.77
C ASP A 58 -12.46 -7.52 -1.46
N LYS A 59 -11.57 -7.92 -0.54
CA LYS A 59 -11.98 -8.38 0.80
C LYS A 59 -12.62 -7.27 1.62
N LEU A 60 -12.15 -6.04 1.46
CA LEU A 60 -12.66 -4.87 2.19
C LEU A 60 -13.89 -4.22 1.53
N GLY A 61 -14.16 -4.53 0.25
CA GLY A 61 -15.21 -3.89 -0.54
C GLY A 61 -14.88 -2.46 -0.99
N GLU A 62 -13.59 -2.12 -1.04
CA GLU A 62 -13.12 -0.76 -1.35
C GLU A 62 -12.70 -0.61 -2.81
N ASN A 63 -13.00 0.55 -3.41
CA ASN A 63 -12.65 0.85 -4.81
C ASN A 63 -11.40 1.73 -4.94
N THR A 64 -10.82 2.17 -3.83
CA THR A 64 -9.61 3.00 -3.81
C THR A 64 -8.58 2.43 -2.85
N GLY A 65 -7.31 2.38 -3.26
CA GLY A 65 -6.21 1.88 -2.44
C GLY A 65 -4.89 2.59 -2.71
N TRP A 66 -3.90 2.37 -1.84
CA TRP A 66 -2.56 2.96 -1.95
C TRP A 66 -1.50 1.87 -2.01
N LEU A 67 -0.63 1.92 -3.02
CA LEU A 67 0.55 1.07 -3.13
C LEU A 67 1.81 1.94 -2.92
N VAL A 68 2.48 1.76 -1.79
CA VAL A 68 3.73 2.46 -1.47
C VAL A 68 4.92 1.61 -1.92
N LEU A 69 5.77 2.18 -2.78
CA LEU A 69 6.97 1.55 -3.33
C LEU A 69 8.22 2.25 -2.79
N PHE A 70 8.93 1.57 -1.88
CA PHE A 70 10.20 2.03 -1.32
C PHE A 70 11.39 1.68 -2.23
N ASP A 71 11.99 2.67 -2.87
CA ASP A 71 13.20 2.58 -3.68
C ASP A 71 14.47 2.73 -2.82
N ARG A 72 15.15 1.60 -2.62
CA ARG A 72 16.40 1.53 -1.84
C ARG A 72 17.66 1.78 -2.67
N ASP A 73 17.53 2.15 -3.94
CA ASP A 73 18.66 2.48 -4.78
C ASP A 73 19.42 3.67 -4.17
N LYS A 74 20.66 3.43 -3.74
CA LYS A 74 21.49 4.46 -3.11
C LYS A 74 22.11 5.43 -4.12
N SER A 75 22.03 5.12 -5.41
CA SER A 75 22.55 5.98 -6.47
C SER A 75 21.60 7.12 -6.85
N LYS A 76 20.29 6.98 -6.53
CA LYS A 76 19.29 8.01 -6.77
C LYS A 76 19.18 8.98 -5.61
N ALA A 77 19.05 10.27 -5.91
CA ALA A 77 18.67 11.29 -4.94
C ALA A 77 17.24 11.04 -4.43
N TRP A 78 16.92 11.60 -3.25
CA TRP A 78 15.61 11.44 -2.65
C TRP A 78 14.48 11.97 -3.54
N ASP A 79 14.67 13.14 -4.15
CA ASP A 79 13.67 13.78 -5.02
C ASP A 79 13.33 12.94 -6.26
N GLU A 80 14.27 12.11 -6.74
CA GLU A 80 14.04 11.19 -7.85
C GLU A 80 13.19 9.96 -7.47
N LYS A 81 13.04 9.70 -6.17
CA LYS A 81 12.27 8.57 -5.64
C LYS A 81 10.84 8.95 -5.30
N ILE A 82 10.59 10.23 -5.01
CA ILE A 82 9.26 10.72 -4.65
C ILE A 82 8.40 10.82 -5.91
N SER A 83 7.36 10.00 -5.97
CA SER A 83 6.36 10.07 -7.05
C SER A 83 4.96 9.81 -6.53
N TRP A 84 3.97 10.29 -7.27
CA TRP A 84 2.56 10.01 -7.03
C TRP A 84 1.87 9.78 -8.36
N GLU A 85 1.51 8.53 -8.63
CA GLU A 85 0.90 8.07 -9.86
C GLU A 85 -0.49 7.50 -9.58
N THR A 86 -1.38 7.57 -10.55
CA THR A 86 -2.72 6.96 -10.44
C THR A 86 -2.86 5.87 -11.47
N GLU A 87 -3.15 4.66 -11.00
CA GLU A 87 -3.37 3.47 -11.80
C GLU A 87 -4.85 3.06 -11.74
N THR A 88 -5.37 2.56 -12.85
CA THR A 88 -6.71 1.95 -12.90
C THR A 88 -6.57 0.45 -13.12
N VAL A 89 -6.93 -0.35 -12.12
CA VAL A 89 -6.75 -1.81 -12.15
C VAL A 89 -8.09 -2.49 -11.95
N GLY A 90 -8.64 -3.08 -13.02
CA GLY A 90 -9.92 -3.77 -12.98
C GLY A 90 -11.07 -2.88 -12.49
N GLY A 91 -11.09 -1.61 -12.89
CA GLY A 91 -12.10 -0.62 -12.48
C GLY A 91 -11.87 0.04 -11.12
N ARG A 92 -10.83 -0.38 -10.37
CA ARG A 92 -10.43 0.21 -9.09
C ARG A 92 -9.38 1.29 -9.31
N THR A 93 -9.36 2.30 -8.45
CA THR A 93 -8.34 3.35 -8.43
C THR A 93 -7.24 2.98 -7.45
N VAL A 94 -5.98 2.98 -7.90
CA VAL A 94 -4.82 2.77 -7.03
C VAL A 94 -3.89 3.95 -7.13
N TYR A 95 -3.56 4.57 -6.00
CA TYR A 95 -2.51 5.57 -5.92
C TYR A 95 -1.18 4.87 -5.65
N VAL A 96 -0.25 4.97 -6.61
CA VAL A 96 1.10 4.43 -6.48
C VAL A 96 2.02 5.55 -5.99
N VAL A 97 2.60 5.36 -4.81
CA VAL A 97 3.45 6.37 -4.15
C VAL A 97 4.88 5.86 -4.11
N GLY A 98 5.80 6.58 -4.77
CA GLY A 98 7.24 6.35 -4.71
C GLY A 98 7.87 7.05 -3.50
N CYS A 99 8.80 6.38 -2.82
CA CYS A 99 9.64 6.96 -1.76
C CYS A 99 10.95 6.18 -1.57
#